data_AF-A0A061RIK9-F1
#
_entry.id   AF-A0A061RIK9-F1
#
_cell.length_a   1.000
_cell.length_b   1.000
_cell.length_c   1.000
_cell.angle_alpha   90.00
_cell.angle_beta   90.00
_cell.angle_gamma   90.00
#
_symmetry.space_group_name_H-M   'P 1'
#
loop_
_entity.id
_entity.type
_entity.pdbx_description
1 polymer ?
#
loop_
_entity_poly.entity_id
_entity_poly.type
_entity_poly.pdbx_seq_one_letter_code
_entity_poly.pdbx_strand_id
1 'polypeptide(L)'
;MRGLLRECVAASPLELADMWGLVVRYGVGGLCAREDTASLSVLLESLLTELPAAQASSGAAIKRLKCFGHCLIEMLSRGCCRWAACEAFQAAVLRELPEMEGHLTSHVRREVARCMVILSTRSMGGTARTDAAVAELRRRLVENLRSGVAYISANFGAPGNGQAAVRAPEDGEIDLATESGDTAMGEAAGAVDAVLARLDCSVQFVGYCMRSGDAVQLTGTLLSSLPHLLKLQELSDPELQQLSMDALLKYLPVRLDFVAPAVGTIERTQGFEPWHARAAALVFLQYFWFRQVFLLGELEAQKVLSTVVSLLGDSKTEVRELAAKSLSGILRCIPHSASTELRASFMGHAESLRHERRSRGSRPSLRQPEAIAARHAPVLGLEAFVLSSPYDVPQWLPDVLMCIASMANEPPPLKTTVTRALSEFKRTHEEAGLHECRELFTEEQWDAIQDVSSCSSYFA
;
A
#
# COMPACT_ATOMS: atom_id res chain seq x y z
N MET A 1 2.58 37.24 -28.41
CA MET A 1 2.43 36.24 -27.32
C MET A 1 3.56 35.20 -27.25
N ARG A 2 4.22 34.80 -28.37
CA ARG A 2 5.10 33.59 -28.41
C ARG A 2 6.15 33.45 -27.29
N GLY A 3 6.77 34.53 -26.80
CA GLY A 3 7.70 34.49 -25.65
C GLY A 3 7.12 34.99 -24.33
N LEU A 4 6.16 35.94 -24.40
CA LEU A 4 5.67 36.68 -23.25
C LEU A 4 4.97 35.77 -22.22
N LEU A 5 4.14 34.82 -22.67
CA LEU A 5 3.41 33.93 -21.74
C LEU A 5 4.39 33.11 -20.90
N ARG A 6 5.40 32.52 -21.54
CA ARG A 6 6.43 31.72 -20.88
C ARG A 6 7.20 32.56 -19.86
N GLU A 7 7.63 33.76 -20.25
CA GLU A 7 8.38 34.67 -19.39
C GLU A 7 7.54 35.14 -18.19
N CYS A 8 6.27 35.46 -18.39
CA CYS A 8 5.36 35.84 -17.30
C CYS A 8 5.14 34.69 -16.31
N VAL A 9 4.91 33.47 -16.81
CA VAL A 9 4.75 32.28 -15.97
C VAL A 9 6.06 31.97 -15.22
N ALA A 10 7.21 32.09 -15.88
CA ALA A 10 8.52 31.86 -15.26
C ALA A 10 8.88 32.91 -14.21
N ALA A 11 8.54 34.18 -14.43
CA ALA A 11 8.84 35.28 -13.53
C ALA A 11 7.87 35.40 -12.34
N SER A 12 6.67 34.82 -12.41
CA SER A 12 5.67 34.96 -11.34
C SER A 12 6.10 34.26 -10.04
N PRO A 13 5.62 34.71 -8.87
CA PRO A 13 5.73 33.94 -7.62
C PRO A 13 5.14 32.54 -7.77
N LEU A 14 5.69 31.56 -7.03
CA LEU A 14 5.21 30.17 -7.04
C LEU A 14 3.78 30.05 -6.51
N GLU A 15 3.37 30.93 -5.60
CA GLU A 15 2.00 31.00 -5.06
C GLU A 15 0.94 31.26 -6.14
N LEU A 16 1.33 31.92 -7.23
CA LEU A 16 0.43 32.19 -8.36
C LEU A 16 0.40 31.05 -9.39
N ALA A 17 1.07 29.92 -9.14
CA ALA A 17 1.17 28.83 -10.10
C ALA A 17 -0.20 28.27 -10.51
N ASP A 18 -1.10 28.05 -9.54
CA ASP A 18 -2.43 27.53 -9.83
C ASP A 18 -3.30 28.58 -10.54
N MET A 19 -3.11 29.87 -10.24
CA MET A 19 -3.78 30.96 -10.95
C MET A 19 -3.38 30.99 -12.43
N TRP A 20 -2.08 30.88 -12.73
CA TRP A 20 -1.60 30.77 -14.11
C TRP A 20 -2.10 29.51 -14.80
N GLY A 21 -2.17 28.38 -14.08
CA GLY A 21 -2.80 27.16 -14.55
C GLY A 21 -4.25 27.38 -14.99
N LEU A 22 -5.04 28.11 -14.20
CA LEU A 22 -6.42 28.48 -14.55
C LEU A 22 -6.49 29.44 -15.74
N VAL A 23 -5.64 30.47 -15.78
CA VAL A 23 -5.59 31.42 -16.92
C VAL A 23 -5.36 30.69 -18.23
N VAL A 24 -4.37 29.80 -18.24
CA VAL A 24 -4.06 28.96 -19.40
C VAL A 24 -5.23 28.03 -19.74
N ARG A 25 -5.85 27.40 -18.73
CA ARG A 25 -7.03 26.54 -18.91
C ARG A 25 -8.18 27.28 -19.60
N TYR A 26 -8.53 28.47 -19.11
CA TYR A 26 -9.59 29.30 -19.68
C TYR A 26 -9.22 29.77 -21.09
N GLY A 27 -7.95 30.13 -21.33
CA GLY A 27 -7.44 30.48 -22.65
C GLY A 27 -7.63 29.34 -23.65
N VAL A 28 -7.16 28.13 -23.31
CA VAL A 28 -7.35 26.92 -24.13
C VAL A 28 -8.84 26.66 -24.37
N GLY A 29 -9.67 26.72 -23.34
CA GLY A 29 -11.11 26.49 -23.46
C GLY A 29 -11.80 27.50 -24.38
N GLY A 30 -11.46 28.78 -24.27
CA GLY A 30 -11.99 29.84 -25.13
C GLY A 30 -11.58 29.69 -26.59
N LEU A 31 -10.32 29.34 -26.85
CA LEU A 31 -9.81 29.10 -28.20
C LEU A 31 -10.44 27.85 -28.83
N CYS A 32 -10.59 26.77 -28.04
CA CYS A 32 -11.29 25.57 -28.49
C CYS A 32 -12.77 25.85 -28.81
N ALA A 33 -13.46 26.66 -28.00
CA ALA A 33 -14.86 27.03 -28.25
C ALA A 33 -15.05 27.83 -29.55
N ARG A 34 -14.03 28.57 -29.98
CA ARG A 34 -14.03 29.40 -31.18
C ARG A 34 -13.43 28.70 -32.40
N GLU A 35 -12.95 27.47 -32.23
CA GLU A 35 -12.20 26.73 -33.26
C GLU A 35 -10.97 27.49 -33.80
N ASP A 36 -10.36 28.35 -32.98
CA ASP A 36 -9.16 29.11 -33.34
C ASP A 36 -7.90 28.26 -33.12
N THR A 37 -7.65 27.34 -34.06
CA THR A 37 -6.52 26.41 -34.01
C THR A 37 -5.16 27.11 -34.13
N ALA A 38 -5.10 28.26 -34.81
CA ALA A 38 -3.86 29.01 -35.02
C ALA A 38 -3.37 29.64 -33.72
N SER A 39 -4.25 30.36 -33.00
CA SER A 39 -3.93 30.93 -31.70
C SER A 39 -3.69 29.86 -30.65
N LEU A 40 -4.42 28.74 -30.73
CA LEU A 40 -4.19 27.59 -29.84
C LEU A 40 -2.80 26.99 -30.03
N SER A 41 -2.34 26.80 -31.27
CA SER A 41 -0.98 26.33 -31.55
C SER A 41 0.07 27.24 -30.94
N VAL A 42 -0.10 28.56 -31.11
CA VAL A 42 0.82 29.55 -30.54
C VAL A 42 0.87 29.47 -29.01
N LEU A 43 -0.29 29.34 -28.35
CA LEU A 43 -0.36 29.22 -26.90
C LEU A 43 0.34 27.95 -26.40
N LEU A 44 0.07 26.81 -27.03
CA LEU A 44 0.66 25.52 -26.65
C LEU A 44 2.18 25.48 -26.90
N GLU A 45 2.64 25.97 -28.06
CA GLU A 45 4.07 26.09 -28.39
C GLU A 45 4.83 26.99 -27.41
N SER A 46 4.22 28.09 -26.97
CA SER A 46 4.80 28.98 -25.95
C SER A 46 5.09 28.26 -24.65
N LEU A 47 4.22 27.34 -24.23
CA LEU A 47 4.41 26.57 -23.00
C LEU A 47 5.46 25.46 -23.18
N LEU A 48 5.58 24.88 -24.38
CA LEU A 48 6.56 23.82 -24.66
C LEU A 48 7.99 24.35 -24.77
N THR A 49 8.19 25.61 -25.14
CA THR A 49 9.52 26.16 -25.36
C THR A 49 10.34 26.18 -24.05
N GLU A 50 11.51 25.56 -24.05
CA GLU A 50 12.40 25.52 -22.89
C GLU A 50 12.83 26.92 -22.42
N LEU A 51 13.04 27.06 -21.12
CA LEU A 51 13.60 28.28 -20.54
C LEU A 51 15.13 28.29 -20.69
N PRO A 52 15.74 29.47 -20.89
CA PRO A 52 17.18 29.59 -20.78
C PRO A 52 17.67 29.06 -19.43
N ALA A 53 18.85 28.44 -19.39
CA ALA A 53 19.40 27.81 -18.18
C ALA A 53 19.40 28.76 -16.94
N ALA A 54 19.63 30.06 -17.16
CA ALA A 54 19.60 31.07 -16.10
C ALA A 54 18.23 31.27 -15.42
N GLN A 55 17.14 30.82 -16.05
CA GLN A 55 15.75 30.94 -15.56
C GLN A 55 15.12 29.58 -15.24
N ALA A 56 15.83 28.48 -15.53
CA ALA A 56 15.36 27.11 -15.35
C ALA A 56 15.50 26.67 -13.87
N SER A 57 14.64 27.21 -13.01
CA SER A 57 14.54 26.79 -11.60
C SER A 57 13.48 25.70 -11.38
N SER A 58 13.56 24.95 -10.27
CA SER A 58 12.50 24.01 -9.86
C SER A 58 11.13 24.69 -9.75
N GLY A 59 11.08 25.95 -9.30
CA GLY A 59 9.85 26.73 -9.24
C GLY A 59 9.27 27.05 -10.62
N ALA A 60 10.13 27.36 -11.61
CA ALA A 60 9.72 27.56 -12.98
C ALA A 60 9.20 26.26 -13.62
N ALA A 61 9.85 25.13 -13.34
CA ALA A 61 9.41 23.81 -13.77
C ALA A 61 8.03 23.44 -13.21
N ILE A 62 7.80 23.64 -11.90
CA ILE A 62 6.50 23.38 -11.25
C ILE A 62 5.38 24.18 -11.93
N LYS A 63 5.59 25.49 -12.15
CA LYS A 63 4.60 26.35 -12.81
C LYS A 63 4.28 25.90 -14.23
N ARG A 64 5.29 25.52 -15.01
CA ARG A 64 5.14 25.02 -16.37
C ARG A 64 4.38 23.68 -16.41
N LEU A 65 4.74 22.74 -15.54
CA LEU A 65 4.05 21.45 -15.42
C LEU A 65 2.59 21.61 -14.96
N LYS A 66 2.30 22.54 -14.04
CA LYS A 66 0.91 22.87 -13.70
C LYS A 66 0.14 23.37 -14.92
N CYS A 67 0.72 24.28 -15.69
CA CYS A 67 0.11 24.75 -16.95
C CYS A 67 -0.12 23.59 -17.93
N PHE A 68 0.81 22.63 -18.04
CA PHE A 68 0.63 21.42 -18.85
C PHE A 68 -0.58 20.61 -18.38
N GLY A 69 -0.66 20.28 -17.10
CA GLY A 69 -1.78 19.54 -16.53
C GLY A 69 -3.12 20.22 -16.80
N HIS A 70 -3.19 21.55 -16.64
CA HIS A 70 -4.40 22.33 -16.92
C HIS A 70 -4.78 22.35 -18.41
N CYS A 71 -3.82 22.49 -19.32
CA CYS A 71 -4.07 22.36 -20.77
C CYS A 71 -4.62 20.98 -21.09
N LEU A 72 -3.95 19.92 -20.61
CA LEU A 72 -4.32 18.53 -20.89
C LEU A 72 -5.74 18.25 -20.42
N ILE A 73 -6.10 18.65 -19.19
CA ILE A 73 -7.45 18.47 -18.66
C ILE A 73 -8.49 19.14 -19.57
N GLU A 74 -8.27 20.39 -19.99
CA GLU A 74 -9.24 21.13 -20.80
C GLU A 74 -9.41 20.53 -22.19
N MET A 75 -8.30 20.23 -22.87
CA MET A 75 -8.31 19.63 -24.21
C MET A 75 -9.00 18.26 -24.20
N LEU A 76 -8.69 17.42 -23.19
CA LEU A 76 -9.30 16.10 -23.00
C LEU A 76 -10.79 16.20 -22.71
N SER A 77 -11.20 17.15 -21.87
CA SER A 77 -12.62 17.30 -21.48
C SER A 77 -13.48 17.80 -22.63
N ARG A 78 -12.91 18.52 -23.59
CA ARG A 78 -13.60 19.04 -24.78
C ARG A 78 -13.54 18.13 -26.00
N GLY A 79 -12.75 17.06 -25.96
CA GLY A 79 -12.55 16.17 -27.12
C GLY A 79 -11.72 16.79 -28.25
N CYS A 80 -10.96 17.85 -28.00
CA CYS A 80 -10.10 18.51 -29.00
C CYS A 80 -8.78 17.78 -29.26
N CYS A 81 -8.59 16.59 -28.68
CA CYS A 81 -7.33 15.83 -28.69
C CYS A 81 -6.79 15.53 -30.10
N ARG A 82 -7.68 15.45 -31.09
CA ARG A 82 -7.37 15.17 -32.50
C ARG A 82 -6.89 16.38 -33.30
N TRP A 83 -6.94 17.57 -32.72
CA TRP A 83 -6.43 18.76 -33.40
C TRP A 83 -4.90 18.69 -33.44
N ALA A 84 -4.30 19.03 -34.58
CA ALA A 84 -2.86 18.92 -34.80
C ALA A 84 -2.03 19.61 -33.70
N ALA A 85 -2.47 20.79 -33.25
CA ALA A 85 -1.83 21.52 -32.15
C ALA A 85 -1.91 20.76 -30.80
N CYS A 86 -3.06 20.18 -30.48
CA CYS A 86 -3.26 19.40 -29.25
C CYS A 86 -2.46 18.09 -29.28
N GLU A 87 -2.42 17.41 -30.43
CA GLU A 87 -1.63 16.18 -30.60
C GLU A 87 -0.13 16.47 -30.49
N ALA A 88 0.36 17.51 -31.17
CA ALA A 88 1.76 17.92 -31.09
C ALA A 88 2.15 18.25 -29.64
N PHE A 89 1.26 18.92 -28.90
CA PHE A 89 1.47 19.21 -27.50
C PHE A 89 1.53 17.96 -26.62
N GLN A 90 0.55 17.05 -26.76
CA GLN A 90 0.55 15.77 -26.03
C GLN A 90 1.82 14.96 -26.32
N ALA A 91 2.23 14.86 -27.58
CA ALA A 91 3.44 14.14 -27.98
C ALA A 91 4.71 14.80 -27.42
N ALA A 92 4.78 16.13 -27.37
CA ALA A 92 5.91 16.83 -26.76
C ALA A 92 5.97 16.59 -25.25
N VAL A 93 4.85 16.72 -24.53
CA VAL A 93 4.79 16.46 -23.10
C VAL A 93 5.13 14.99 -22.78
N LEU A 94 4.63 14.02 -23.55
CA LEU A 94 4.95 12.61 -23.38
C LEU A 94 6.44 12.28 -23.56
N ARG A 95 7.17 13.07 -24.35
CA ARG A 95 8.62 12.94 -24.49
C ARG A 95 9.39 13.57 -23.32
N GLU A 96 8.90 14.70 -22.83
CA GLU A 96 9.58 15.48 -21.78
C GLU A 96 9.42 14.86 -20.38
N LEU A 97 8.21 14.39 -20.03
CA LEU A 97 7.91 13.92 -18.67
C LEU A 97 8.88 12.83 -18.15
N PRO A 98 9.27 11.80 -18.95
CA PRO A 98 10.17 10.78 -18.46
C PRO A 98 11.59 11.26 -18.16
N GLU A 99 12.03 12.38 -18.74
CA GLU A 99 13.33 12.99 -18.44
C GLU A 99 13.31 13.69 -17.07
N MET A 100 12.12 14.05 -16.59
CA MET A 100 11.91 14.76 -15.32
C MET A 100 11.53 13.84 -14.14
N GLU A 101 11.37 12.53 -14.36
CA GLU A 101 11.03 11.55 -13.31
C GLU A 101 12.04 11.52 -12.15
N GLY A 102 13.33 11.69 -12.48
CA GLY A 102 14.44 11.69 -11.53
C GLY A 102 14.79 13.08 -10.99
N HIS A 103 13.95 14.09 -11.20
CA HIS A 103 14.26 15.46 -10.78
C HIS A 103 14.51 15.55 -9.26
N LEU A 104 15.52 16.28 -8.82
CA LEU A 104 15.94 16.35 -7.41
C LEU A 104 14.82 16.82 -6.46
N THR A 105 14.02 17.80 -6.89
CA THR A 105 12.89 18.33 -6.11
C THR A 105 11.63 17.44 -6.21
N SER A 106 11.15 16.92 -5.06
CA SER A 106 9.91 16.11 -4.97
C SER A 106 8.66 16.81 -5.54
N HIS A 107 8.52 18.13 -5.32
CA HIS A 107 7.40 18.89 -5.88
C HIS A 107 7.37 18.94 -7.42
N VAL A 108 8.52 18.84 -8.10
CA VAL A 108 8.55 18.73 -9.56
C VAL A 108 8.06 17.34 -9.95
N ARG A 109 8.58 16.30 -9.32
CA ARG A 109 8.17 14.89 -9.55
C ARG A 109 6.67 14.69 -9.32
N ARG A 110 6.09 15.43 -8.37
CA ARG A 110 4.64 15.50 -8.11
C ARG A 110 3.84 15.98 -9.31
N GLU A 111 4.21 17.10 -9.89
CA GLU A 111 3.48 17.65 -11.05
C GLU A 111 3.77 16.84 -12.32
N VAL A 112 4.95 16.23 -12.44
CA VAL A 112 5.27 15.23 -13.48
C VAL A 112 4.29 14.05 -13.38
N ALA A 113 4.19 13.43 -12.21
CA ALA A 113 3.28 12.33 -11.94
C ALA A 113 1.82 12.71 -12.23
N ARG A 114 1.39 13.93 -11.84
CA ARG A 114 0.04 14.42 -12.14
C ARG A 114 -0.23 14.50 -13.65
N CYS A 115 0.71 15.03 -14.44
CA CYS A 115 0.57 15.08 -15.89
C CYS A 115 0.51 13.69 -16.51
N MET A 116 1.36 12.77 -16.04
CA MET A 116 1.35 11.37 -16.47
C MET A 116 0.00 10.69 -16.19
N VAL A 117 -0.62 10.93 -15.03
CA VAL A 117 -1.95 10.39 -14.72
C VAL A 117 -2.98 10.92 -15.70
N ILE A 118 -3.03 12.23 -15.94
CA ILE A 118 -3.99 12.86 -16.89
C ILE A 118 -3.87 12.24 -18.29
N LEU A 119 -2.64 12.03 -18.77
CA LEU A 119 -2.37 11.39 -20.07
C LEU A 119 -2.70 9.89 -20.07
N SER A 120 -2.57 9.22 -18.93
CA SER A 120 -2.79 7.78 -18.81
C SER A 120 -4.25 7.43 -18.61
N THR A 121 -5.07 8.26 -17.99
CA THR A 121 -6.43 7.87 -17.59
C THR A 121 -7.51 8.16 -18.62
N ARG A 122 -7.23 8.88 -19.71
CA ARG A 122 -8.26 9.22 -20.70
C ARG A 122 -7.83 8.68 -22.06
N SER A 123 -8.54 7.66 -22.54
CA SER A 123 -8.32 7.13 -23.90
C SER A 123 -8.56 8.25 -24.92
N MET A 124 -7.49 8.65 -25.61
CA MET A 124 -7.41 9.94 -26.28
C MET A 124 -8.07 10.00 -27.65
N GLY A 125 -8.65 8.90 -28.15
CA GLY A 125 -9.01 8.82 -29.57
C GLY A 125 -7.90 9.35 -30.48
N GLY A 126 -6.65 9.22 -30.01
CA GLY A 126 -5.45 9.83 -30.55
C GLY A 126 -4.90 8.99 -31.69
N THR A 127 -3.74 9.36 -32.20
CA THR A 127 -3.07 8.51 -33.19
C THR A 127 -2.48 7.28 -32.51
N ALA A 128 -2.27 6.20 -33.27
CA ALA A 128 -1.62 5.00 -32.76
C ALA A 128 -0.26 5.29 -32.07
N ARG A 129 0.39 6.40 -32.44
CA ARG A 129 1.65 6.86 -31.85
C ARG A 129 1.48 7.38 -30.42
N THR A 130 0.46 8.20 -30.15
CA THR A 130 0.22 8.72 -28.79
C THR A 130 -0.21 7.60 -27.85
N ASP A 131 -1.01 6.66 -28.33
CA ASP A 131 -1.46 5.51 -27.54
C ASP A 131 -0.28 4.58 -27.20
N ALA A 132 0.64 4.35 -28.14
CA ALA A 132 1.87 3.60 -27.90
C ALA A 132 2.77 4.30 -26.87
N ALA A 133 2.90 5.63 -26.92
CA ALA A 133 3.69 6.38 -25.96
C ALA A 133 3.08 6.34 -24.54
N VAL A 134 1.75 6.41 -24.42
CA VAL A 134 1.05 6.25 -23.13
C VAL A 134 1.21 4.82 -22.59
N ALA A 135 1.12 3.80 -23.43
CA ALA A 135 1.37 2.42 -23.03
C ALA A 135 2.81 2.22 -22.52
N GLU A 136 3.78 2.82 -23.22
CA GLU A 136 5.19 2.82 -22.81
C GLU A 136 5.40 3.55 -21.47
N LEU A 137 4.75 4.69 -21.26
CA LEU A 137 4.77 5.40 -19.99
C LEU A 137 4.29 4.52 -18.82
N ARG A 138 3.15 3.85 -18.99
CA ARG A 138 2.60 2.91 -17.99
C ARG A 138 3.56 1.74 -17.73
N ARG A 139 4.20 1.22 -18.78
CA ARG A 139 5.20 0.15 -18.66
C ARG A 139 6.43 0.61 -17.89
N ARG A 140 6.96 1.80 -18.21
CA ARG A 140 8.10 2.42 -17.54
C ARG A 140 7.84 2.66 -16.06
N LEU A 141 6.64 3.10 -15.69
CA LEU A 141 6.25 3.26 -14.29
C LEU A 141 6.38 1.94 -13.50
N VAL A 142 5.79 0.85 -14.02
CA VAL A 142 5.87 -0.47 -13.37
C VAL A 142 7.32 -0.95 -13.33
N GLU A 143 8.08 -0.72 -14.40
CA GLU A 143 9.50 -1.07 -14.47
C GLU A 143 10.35 -0.30 -13.46
N ASN A 144 10.11 1.00 -13.28
CA ASN A 144 10.79 1.85 -12.32
C ASN A 144 10.54 1.35 -10.89
N LEU A 145 9.29 0.99 -10.56
CA LEU A 145 8.95 0.38 -9.27
C LEU A 145 9.66 -0.98 -9.10
N ARG A 146 9.62 -1.83 -10.12
CA ARG A 146 10.23 -3.17 -10.08
C ARG A 146 11.74 -3.10 -9.90
N SER A 147 12.42 -2.39 -10.79
CA SER A 147 13.88 -2.27 -10.82
C SER A 147 14.41 -1.46 -9.64
N GLY A 148 13.71 -0.39 -9.25
CA GLY A 148 14.09 0.42 -8.09
C GLY A 148 13.97 -0.34 -6.78
N VAL A 149 12.87 -1.08 -6.57
CA VAL A 149 12.74 -1.96 -5.39
C VAL A 149 13.82 -3.03 -5.40
N ALA A 150 14.06 -3.70 -6.53
CA ALA A 150 15.09 -4.72 -6.62
C ALA A 150 16.49 -4.15 -6.34
N TYR A 151 16.79 -2.95 -6.85
CA TYR A 151 18.04 -2.26 -6.59
C TYR A 151 18.19 -1.92 -5.11
N ILE A 152 17.15 -1.40 -4.46
CA ILE A 152 17.23 -1.06 -3.04
C ILE A 152 17.36 -2.33 -2.20
N SER A 153 16.58 -3.37 -2.45
CA SER A 153 16.73 -4.65 -1.75
C SER A 153 18.12 -5.26 -1.92
N ALA A 154 18.74 -5.15 -3.09
CA ALA A 154 20.08 -5.68 -3.33
C ALA A 154 21.21 -4.88 -2.66
N ASN A 155 21.05 -3.55 -2.54
CA ASN A 155 22.08 -2.69 -1.97
C ASN A 155 21.87 -2.38 -0.47
N PHE A 156 20.66 -2.55 0.04
CA PHE A 156 20.27 -2.16 1.40
C PHE A 156 19.50 -3.24 2.18
N GLY A 157 19.08 -4.35 1.55
CA GLY A 157 18.55 -5.52 2.26
C GLY A 157 19.72 -6.36 2.81
N ALA A 158 19.92 -6.55 4.12
CA ALA A 158 19.00 -6.48 5.25
C ALA A 158 19.62 -5.76 6.47
N PRO A 159 18.91 -4.86 7.18
CA PRO A 159 19.20 -4.57 8.56
C PRO A 159 18.52 -5.63 9.44
N GLY A 160 19.25 -6.73 9.70
CA GLY A 160 19.00 -7.46 10.93
C GLY A 160 19.19 -6.51 12.10
N ASN A 161 18.11 -6.18 12.82
CA ASN A 161 18.14 -5.52 14.13
C ASN A 161 18.94 -4.20 14.23
N GLY A 162 18.68 -3.23 13.37
CA GLY A 162 19.32 -1.91 13.46
C GLY A 162 18.32 -0.77 13.48
N GLN A 163 18.16 -0.12 14.63
CA GLN A 163 17.87 1.30 14.69
C GLN A 163 18.97 2.03 13.90
N ALA A 164 18.78 2.25 12.59
CA ALA A 164 19.57 3.22 11.86
C ALA A 164 18.84 4.56 12.00
N ALA A 165 19.19 5.26 13.08
CA ALA A 165 18.80 6.64 13.30
C ALA A 165 19.20 7.49 12.09
N VAL A 166 18.21 8.08 11.41
CA VAL A 166 18.44 9.31 10.67
C VAL A 166 18.84 10.34 11.71
N ARG A 167 20.13 10.70 11.76
CA ARG A 167 20.60 11.87 12.51
C ARG A 167 19.82 13.08 11.99
N ALA A 168 19.08 13.74 12.89
CA ALA A 168 18.65 15.11 12.67
C ALA A 168 19.90 16.00 12.52
N PRO A 169 19.84 17.09 11.73
CA PRO A 169 20.93 18.05 11.70
C PRO A 169 20.95 18.78 13.04
N GLU A 170 21.97 18.51 13.86
CA GLU A 170 22.35 19.39 14.96
C GLU A 170 23.35 20.41 14.43
N ASP A 171 23.08 21.69 14.69
CA ASP A 171 23.96 22.81 14.41
C ASP A 171 25.32 22.62 15.11
N GLY A 172 26.40 22.50 14.33
CA GLY A 172 27.76 22.44 14.85
C GLY A 172 28.79 22.42 13.72
N GLU A 173 29.72 23.37 13.76
CA GLU A 173 30.85 23.54 12.83
C GLU A 173 31.61 22.21 12.60
N ILE A 174 31.84 21.86 11.33
CA ILE A 174 32.71 20.74 10.94
C ILE A 174 34.03 21.30 10.42
N ASP A 175 35.09 20.93 11.13
CA ASP A 175 36.48 21.18 10.80
C ASP A 175 36.95 20.29 9.63
N LEU A 176 37.73 20.87 8.73
CA LEU A 176 38.20 20.27 7.47
C LEU A 176 39.42 19.37 7.70
N ALA A 177 39.33 18.09 7.34
CA ALA A 177 40.33 17.38 6.50
C ALA A 177 40.24 15.85 6.69
N THR A 178 39.86 15.12 5.64
CA THR A 178 40.56 13.90 5.17
C THR A 178 39.92 13.41 3.86
N GLU A 179 40.38 13.95 2.73
CA GLU A 179 40.07 13.40 1.41
C GLU A 179 41.02 12.25 1.09
N SER A 180 40.47 11.06 0.80
CA SER A 180 40.97 10.09 -0.20
C SER A 180 40.27 8.71 -0.13
N GLY A 181 38.96 8.69 0.17
CA GLY A 181 38.09 7.52 0.03
C GLY A 181 36.71 7.80 -0.62
N ASP A 182 36.39 9.06 -0.93
CA ASP A 182 35.01 9.53 -1.09
C ASP A 182 34.41 9.43 -2.50
N THR A 183 35.20 9.28 -3.56
CA THR A 183 34.67 9.34 -4.94
C THR A 183 33.79 8.15 -5.30
N ALA A 184 34.19 6.92 -4.95
CA ALA A 184 33.38 5.73 -5.21
C ALA A 184 32.13 5.68 -4.31
N MET A 185 32.23 6.17 -3.08
CA MET A 185 31.11 6.22 -2.13
C MET A 185 30.09 7.31 -2.52
N GLY A 186 30.56 8.45 -3.02
CA GLY A 186 29.72 9.53 -3.55
C GLY A 186 29.00 9.18 -4.86
N GLU A 187 29.65 8.44 -5.77
CA GLU A 187 29.01 7.93 -7.00
C GLU A 187 27.92 6.91 -6.68
N ALA A 188 28.16 6.01 -5.72
CA ALA A 188 27.16 5.05 -5.24
C ALA A 188 25.98 5.76 -4.56
N ALA A 189 26.23 6.78 -3.73
CA ALA A 189 25.18 7.56 -3.07
C ALA A 189 24.31 8.31 -4.10
N GLY A 190 24.93 8.96 -5.09
CA GLY A 190 24.21 9.64 -6.16
C GLY A 190 23.35 8.72 -7.03
N ALA A 191 23.80 7.48 -7.26
CA ALA A 191 23.00 6.47 -7.97
C ALA A 191 21.75 6.05 -7.18
N VAL A 192 21.86 5.95 -5.85
CA VAL A 192 20.75 5.61 -4.95
C VAL A 192 19.73 6.73 -4.92
N ASP A 193 20.17 7.98 -4.76
CA ASP A 193 19.28 9.15 -4.76
C ASP A 193 18.50 9.27 -6.07
N ALA A 194 19.13 8.98 -7.20
CA ALA A 194 18.46 8.95 -8.50
C ALA A 194 17.40 7.84 -8.60
N VAL A 195 17.63 6.67 -7.99
CA VAL A 195 16.64 5.59 -7.91
C VAL A 195 15.48 5.98 -7.00
N LEU A 196 15.75 6.53 -5.82
CA LEU A 196 14.74 6.99 -4.87
C LEU A 196 13.87 8.09 -5.48
N ALA A 197 14.45 9.04 -6.22
CA ALA A 197 13.71 10.08 -6.93
C ALA A 197 12.71 9.47 -7.94
N ARG A 198 13.14 8.50 -8.77
CA ARG A 198 12.25 7.83 -9.73
C ARG A 198 11.15 7.01 -9.06
N LEU A 199 11.47 6.35 -7.94
CA LEU A 199 10.49 5.61 -7.14
C LEU A 199 9.44 6.56 -6.55
N ASP A 200 9.86 7.67 -5.97
CA ASP A 200 8.96 8.70 -5.46
C ASP A 200 8.01 9.22 -6.56
N CYS A 201 8.52 9.54 -7.75
CA CYS A 201 7.65 9.94 -8.87
C CYS A 201 6.62 8.83 -9.21
N SER A 202 7.05 7.57 -9.23
CA SER A 202 6.19 6.43 -9.56
C SER A 202 5.12 6.17 -8.49
N VAL A 203 5.47 6.31 -7.20
CA VAL A 203 4.54 6.19 -6.08
C VAL A 203 3.55 7.37 -6.08
N GLN A 204 4.03 8.59 -6.35
CA GLN A 204 3.15 9.75 -6.48
C GLN A 204 2.16 9.59 -7.63
N PHE A 205 2.56 8.99 -8.75
CA PHE A 205 1.64 8.65 -9.85
C PHE A 205 0.55 7.68 -9.39
N VAL A 206 0.90 6.63 -8.66
CA VAL A 206 -0.09 5.70 -8.10
C VAL A 206 -1.04 6.43 -7.14
N GLY A 207 -0.49 7.27 -6.25
CA GLY A 207 -1.29 8.08 -5.32
C GLY A 207 -2.25 9.03 -6.03
N TYR A 208 -1.83 9.68 -7.13
CA TYR A 208 -2.72 10.50 -7.95
C TYR A 208 -3.76 9.69 -8.71
N CYS A 209 -3.40 8.51 -9.23
CA CYS A 209 -4.37 7.58 -9.81
C CYS A 209 -5.48 7.28 -8.81
N MET A 210 -5.11 6.94 -7.56
CA MET A 210 -6.07 6.60 -6.50
C MET A 210 -6.98 7.76 -6.07
N ARG A 211 -6.54 9.01 -6.25
CA ARG A 211 -7.37 10.22 -6.01
C ARG A 211 -8.16 10.65 -7.25
N SER A 212 -7.85 10.09 -8.41
CA SER A 212 -8.57 10.36 -9.65
C SER A 212 -9.81 9.47 -9.78
N GLY A 213 -10.91 10.00 -10.33
CA GLY A 213 -12.10 9.21 -10.63
C GLY A 213 -11.88 8.15 -11.73
N ASP A 214 -10.78 8.24 -12.47
CA ASP A 214 -10.49 7.41 -13.64
C ASP A 214 -9.54 6.23 -13.34
N ALA A 215 -9.22 5.96 -12.06
CA ALA A 215 -8.30 4.90 -11.64
C ALA A 215 -8.65 3.50 -12.22
N VAL A 216 -9.93 3.25 -12.44
CA VAL A 216 -10.46 1.98 -12.98
C VAL A 216 -9.94 1.69 -14.39
N GLN A 217 -9.60 2.72 -15.18
CA GLN A 217 -9.01 2.53 -16.51
C GLN A 217 -7.57 2.01 -16.43
N LEU A 218 -6.92 2.16 -15.28
CA LEU A 218 -5.55 1.76 -15.02
C LEU A 218 -5.44 0.55 -14.09
N THR A 219 -6.54 -0.16 -13.78
CA THR A 219 -6.55 -1.30 -12.85
C THR A 219 -5.45 -2.31 -13.15
N GLY A 220 -5.22 -2.67 -14.42
CA GLY A 220 -4.15 -3.60 -14.79
C GLY A 220 -2.74 -3.09 -14.46
N THR A 221 -2.46 -1.81 -14.75
CA THR A 221 -1.18 -1.17 -14.42
C THR A 221 -1.00 -1.07 -12.91
N LEU A 222 -2.02 -0.61 -12.18
CA LEU A 222 -1.99 -0.45 -10.74
C LEU A 222 -1.79 -1.79 -10.01
N LEU A 223 -2.51 -2.84 -10.40
CA LEU A 223 -2.30 -4.17 -9.82
C LEU A 223 -0.93 -4.77 -10.16
N SER A 224 -0.37 -4.45 -11.32
CA SER A 224 1.01 -4.84 -11.67
C SER A 224 2.05 -4.11 -10.79
N SER A 225 1.75 -2.90 -10.32
CA SER A 225 2.57 -2.15 -9.37
C SER A 225 2.48 -2.67 -7.93
N LEU A 226 1.37 -3.33 -7.55
CA LEU A 226 1.10 -3.74 -6.17
C LEU A 226 2.23 -4.53 -5.49
N PRO A 227 2.82 -5.59 -6.09
CA PRO A 227 3.92 -6.33 -5.46
C PRO A 227 5.10 -5.44 -5.05
N HIS A 228 5.35 -4.39 -5.83
CA HIS A 228 6.46 -3.47 -5.62
C HIS A 228 6.12 -2.45 -4.54
N LEU A 229 4.89 -1.92 -4.53
CA LEU A 229 4.39 -1.03 -3.46
C LEU A 229 4.39 -1.71 -2.09
N LEU A 230 4.10 -3.00 -2.04
CA LEU A 230 4.17 -3.80 -0.82
C LEU A 230 5.62 -3.90 -0.30
N LYS A 231 6.60 -4.09 -1.19
CA LYS A 231 8.01 -4.20 -0.81
C LYS A 231 8.64 -2.86 -0.42
N LEU A 232 8.14 -1.74 -0.94
CA LEU A 232 8.59 -0.39 -0.54
C LEU A 232 8.35 -0.07 0.94
N GLN A 233 7.53 -0.85 1.64
CA GLN A 233 7.24 -0.63 3.06
C GLN A 233 8.45 -0.85 3.98
N GLU A 234 9.50 -1.48 3.49
CA GLU A 234 10.76 -1.71 4.20
C GLU A 234 11.72 -0.51 4.12
N LEU A 235 11.44 0.47 3.25
CA LEU A 235 12.34 1.61 3.06
C LEU A 235 12.41 2.50 4.31
N SER A 236 13.62 2.96 4.63
CA SER A 236 13.89 3.84 5.78
C SER A 236 13.46 5.30 5.55
N ASP A 237 13.19 5.71 4.31
CA ASP A 237 12.71 7.05 4.00
C ASP A 237 11.23 7.19 4.45
N PRO A 238 10.95 7.98 5.50
CA PRO A 238 9.61 8.11 6.05
C PRO A 238 8.62 8.77 5.08
N GLU A 239 9.08 9.67 4.21
CA GLU A 239 8.20 10.33 3.24
C GLU A 239 7.74 9.33 2.18
N LEU A 240 8.67 8.55 1.63
CA LEU A 240 8.37 7.54 0.62
C LEU A 240 7.54 6.39 1.21
N GLN A 241 7.82 5.98 2.45
CA GLN A 241 7.01 4.98 3.15
C GLN A 241 5.57 5.47 3.32
N GLN A 242 5.35 6.69 3.81
CA GLN A 242 4.00 7.26 3.95
C GLN A 242 3.28 7.36 2.61
N LEU A 243 3.97 7.83 1.56
CA LEU A 243 3.41 7.90 0.21
C LEU A 243 3.02 6.51 -0.32
N SER A 244 3.85 5.50 -0.07
CA SER A 244 3.57 4.12 -0.50
C SER A 244 2.37 3.52 0.24
N MET A 245 2.20 3.84 1.54
CA MET A 245 1.06 3.43 2.35
C MET A 245 -0.27 4.03 1.87
N ASP A 246 -0.26 5.30 1.47
CA ASP A 246 -1.39 5.97 0.83
C ASP A 246 -1.70 5.37 -0.55
N ALA A 247 -0.66 4.87 -1.24
CA ALA A 247 -0.74 4.28 -2.56
C ALA A 247 -1.07 2.77 -2.57
N LEU A 248 -1.30 2.12 -1.43
CA LEU A 248 -1.56 0.67 -1.30
C LEU A 248 -2.87 0.16 -1.97
N LEU A 249 -3.50 0.94 -2.84
CA LEU A 249 -4.65 0.54 -3.66
C LEU A 249 -5.86 0.03 -2.85
N LYS A 250 -5.92 0.33 -1.55
CA LYS A 250 -6.97 -0.13 -0.61
C LYS A 250 -8.39 0.10 -1.12
N TYR A 251 -8.57 1.18 -1.88
CA TYR A 251 -9.88 1.61 -2.38
C TYR A 251 -10.06 1.45 -3.88
N LEU A 252 -9.16 0.74 -4.57
CA LEU A 252 -9.25 0.55 -6.02
C LEU A 252 -10.46 -0.35 -6.34
N PRO A 253 -11.41 0.09 -7.17
CA PRO A 253 -12.41 -0.80 -7.71
C PRO A 253 -11.73 -1.79 -8.67
N VAL A 254 -11.74 -3.08 -8.31
CA VAL A 254 -11.18 -4.15 -9.14
C VAL A 254 -12.31 -4.69 -10.02
N ARG A 255 -12.11 -4.64 -11.34
CA ARG A 255 -13.04 -5.26 -12.30
C ARG A 255 -12.91 -6.79 -12.24
N LEU A 256 -13.97 -7.50 -12.62
CA LEU A 256 -14.00 -8.97 -12.60
C LEU A 256 -12.79 -9.63 -13.29
N ASP A 257 -12.40 -9.12 -14.46
CA ASP A 257 -11.25 -9.60 -15.25
C ASP A 257 -9.92 -9.55 -14.47
N PHE A 258 -9.84 -8.71 -13.44
CA PHE A 258 -8.64 -8.46 -12.63
C PHE A 258 -8.71 -9.08 -11.22
N VAL A 259 -9.81 -9.72 -10.84
CA VAL A 259 -9.95 -10.36 -9.53
C VAL A 259 -8.95 -11.50 -9.36
N ALA A 260 -8.91 -12.45 -10.30
CA ALA A 260 -7.97 -13.56 -10.25
C ALA A 260 -6.48 -13.11 -10.27
N PRO A 261 -6.05 -12.16 -11.13
CA PRO A 261 -4.71 -11.56 -11.04
C PRO A 261 -4.40 -10.88 -9.69
N ALA A 262 -5.37 -10.20 -9.08
CA ALA A 262 -5.19 -9.58 -7.77
C ALA A 262 -4.99 -10.65 -6.68
N VAL A 263 -5.81 -11.70 -6.69
CA VAL A 263 -5.67 -12.84 -5.76
C VAL A 263 -4.34 -13.57 -5.95
N GLY A 264 -3.92 -13.81 -7.20
CA GLY A 264 -2.62 -14.38 -7.50
C GLY A 264 -1.45 -13.49 -7.06
N THR A 265 -1.67 -12.17 -6.91
CA THR A 265 -0.69 -11.27 -6.29
C THR A 265 -0.66 -11.45 -4.77
N ILE A 266 -1.83 -11.50 -4.14
CA ILE A 266 -1.98 -11.74 -2.69
C ILE A 266 -1.32 -13.07 -2.29
N GLU A 267 -1.57 -14.14 -3.04
CA GLU A 267 -0.99 -15.48 -2.80
C GLU A 267 0.54 -15.45 -2.81
N ARG A 268 1.15 -14.76 -3.78
CA ARG A 268 2.61 -14.60 -3.87
C ARG A 268 3.24 -13.85 -2.70
N THR A 269 2.47 -13.08 -1.93
CA THR A 269 3.02 -12.26 -0.84
C THR A 269 3.58 -13.10 0.31
N GLN A 270 3.12 -14.35 0.47
CA GLN A 270 3.66 -15.26 1.49
C GLN A 270 5.17 -15.50 1.33
N GLY A 271 5.66 -15.51 0.09
CA GLY A 271 7.07 -15.71 -0.23
C GLY A 271 7.89 -14.42 -0.26
N PHE A 272 7.33 -13.27 0.12
CA PHE A 272 8.12 -12.04 0.21
C PHE A 272 9.06 -12.13 1.39
N GLU A 273 10.35 -11.94 1.14
CA GLU A 273 11.38 -11.98 2.18
C GLU A 273 11.19 -10.85 3.22
N PRO A 274 10.90 -9.58 2.83
CA PRO A 274 10.55 -8.53 3.77
C PRO A 274 9.22 -8.77 4.47
N TRP A 275 9.23 -8.85 5.80
CA TRP A 275 8.02 -9.07 6.58
C TRP A 275 7.07 -7.87 6.54
N HIS A 276 7.59 -6.64 6.43
CA HIS A 276 6.77 -5.43 6.23
C HIS A 276 5.90 -5.55 4.98
N ALA A 277 6.41 -6.19 3.93
CA ALA A 277 5.66 -6.41 2.70
C ALA A 277 4.52 -7.43 2.89
N ARG A 278 4.75 -8.48 3.67
CA ARG A 278 3.71 -9.45 4.07
C ARG A 278 2.64 -8.81 4.96
N ALA A 279 3.05 -7.96 5.90
CA ALA A 279 2.13 -7.19 6.73
C ALA A 279 1.28 -6.23 5.89
N ALA A 280 1.89 -5.44 5.01
CA ALA A 280 1.16 -4.54 4.13
C ALA A 280 0.22 -5.29 3.16
N ALA A 281 0.59 -6.50 2.75
CA ALA A 281 -0.27 -7.35 1.93
C ALA A 281 -1.56 -7.74 2.68
N LEU A 282 -1.45 -8.09 3.97
CA LEU A 282 -2.61 -8.36 4.81
C LEU A 282 -3.48 -7.11 5.02
N VAL A 283 -2.88 -5.93 5.16
CA VAL A 283 -3.64 -4.66 5.21
C VAL A 283 -4.42 -4.48 3.92
N PHE A 284 -3.76 -4.59 2.76
CA PHE A 284 -4.44 -4.51 1.45
C PHE A 284 -5.55 -5.55 1.31
N LEU A 285 -5.28 -6.80 1.70
CA LEU A 285 -6.20 -7.93 1.64
C LEU A 285 -7.49 -7.65 2.43
N GLN A 286 -7.40 -7.06 3.62
CA GLN A 286 -8.60 -6.72 4.42
C GLN A 286 -9.55 -5.81 3.64
N TYR A 287 -9.05 -4.77 2.97
CA TYR A 287 -9.89 -3.89 2.15
C TYR A 287 -10.37 -4.58 0.88
N PHE A 288 -9.49 -5.33 0.22
CA PHE A 288 -9.81 -6.08 -0.99
C PHE A 288 -10.94 -7.09 -0.74
N TRP A 289 -10.86 -7.86 0.35
CA TRP A 289 -11.85 -8.87 0.73
C TRP A 289 -13.25 -8.25 0.83
N PHE A 290 -13.45 -7.26 1.71
CA PHE A 290 -14.79 -6.70 1.91
C PHE A 290 -15.37 -6.00 0.67
N ARG A 291 -14.52 -5.50 -0.23
CA ARG A 291 -14.97 -4.88 -1.49
C ARG A 291 -15.25 -5.89 -2.59
N GLN A 292 -14.58 -7.03 -2.57
CA GLN A 292 -14.60 -8.00 -3.67
C GLN A 292 -15.24 -9.34 -3.30
N VAL A 293 -15.64 -9.56 -2.05
CA VAL A 293 -16.14 -10.87 -1.57
C VAL A 293 -17.30 -11.41 -2.41
N PHE A 294 -18.21 -10.54 -2.87
CA PHE A 294 -19.33 -10.93 -3.74
C PHE A 294 -18.95 -11.13 -5.21
N LEU A 295 -17.74 -10.73 -5.60
CA LEU A 295 -17.16 -10.89 -6.94
C LEU A 295 -16.10 -12.01 -6.99
N LEU A 296 -15.69 -12.55 -5.84
CA LEU A 296 -14.78 -13.68 -5.76
C LEU A 296 -15.51 -14.97 -6.14
N GLY A 297 -14.92 -15.75 -7.04
CA GLY A 297 -15.29 -17.15 -7.20
C GLY A 297 -14.86 -17.97 -5.99
N GLU A 298 -15.39 -19.19 -5.89
CA GLU A 298 -15.09 -20.11 -4.79
C GLU A 298 -13.58 -20.43 -4.69
N LEU A 299 -12.93 -20.63 -5.85
CA LEU A 299 -11.49 -20.89 -5.94
C LEU A 299 -10.68 -19.68 -5.43
N GLU A 300 -11.03 -18.47 -5.86
CA GLU A 300 -10.35 -17.25 -5.44
C GLU A 300 -10.55 -16.98 -3.94
N ALA A 301 -11.76 -17.17 -3.41
CA ALA A 301 -12.04 -17.03 -2.00
C ALA A 301 -11.24 -18.05 -1.16
N GLN A 302 -11.15 -19.30 -1.62
CA GLN A 302 -10.36 -20.34 -0.97
C GLN A 302 -8.86 -19.98 -0.96
N LYS A 303 -8.32 -19.45 -2.07
CA LYS A 303 -6.92 -18.98 -2.13
C LYS A 303 -6.64 -17.84 -1.16
N VAL A 304 -7.56 -16.89 -1.01
CA VAL A 304 -7.43 -15.82 -0.03
C VAL A 304 -7.44 -16.38 1.39
N LEU A 305 -8.38 -17.28 1.69
CA LEU A 305 -8.48 -17.92 3.00
C LEU A 305 -7.22 -18.73 3.34
N SER A 306 -6.76 -19.61 2.43
CA SER A 306 -5.52 -20.38 2.61
C SER A 306 -4.31 -19.47 2.77
N THR A 307 -4.31 -18.33 2.06
CA THR A 307 -3.23 -17.35 2.17
C THR A 307 -3.11 -16.81 3.59
N VAL A 308 -4.23 -16.36 4.16
CA VAL A 308 -4.30 -15.80 5.52
C VAL A 308 -4.01 -16.86 6.57
N VAL A 309 -4.56 -18.07 6.44
CA VAL A 309 -4.33 -19.18 7.38
C VAL A 309 -2.85 -19.55 7.44
N SER A 310 -2.15 -19.61 6.30
CA SER A 310 -0.72 -19.87 6.29
C SER A 310 0.09 -18.76 6.97
N LEU A 311 -0.34 -17.49 6.85
CA LEU A 311 0.35 -16.35 7.48
C LEU A 311 0.16 -16.30 9.01
N LEU A 312 -0.75 -17.09 9.59
CA LEU A 312 -0.80 -17.31 11.03
C LEU A 312 0.45 -18.02 11.57
N GLY A 313 1.15 -18.77 10.70
CA GLY A 313 2.40 -19.46 11.00
C GLY A 313 3.65 -18.65 10.63
N ASP A 314 3.53 -17.34 10.35
CA ASP A 314 4.66 -16.51 9.96
C ASP A 314 5.75 -16.41 11.05
N SER A 315 7.00 -16.18 10.64
CA SER A 315 8.13 -16.02 11.56
C SER A 315 8.03 -14.74 12.41
N LYS A 316 7.36 -13.69 11.91
CA LYS A 316 7.17 -12.42 12.60
C LYS A 316 5.81 -12.32 13.29
N THR A 317 5.79 -11.91 14.55
CA THR A 317 4.57 -11.85 15.36
C THR A 317 3.56 -10.86 14.80
N GLU A 318 4.03 -9.71 14.32
CA GLU A 318 3.22 -8.63 13.75
C GLU A 318 2.43 -9.12 12.52
N VAL A 319 3.05 -9.95 11.68
CA VAL A 319 2.39 -10.57 10.52
C VAL A 319 1.33 -11.56 10.99
N ARG A 320 1.66 -12.41 11.98
CA ARG A 320 0.71 -13.38 12.54
C ARG A 320 -0.52 -12.72 13.16
N GLU A 321 -0.34 -11.67 13.94
CA GLU A 321 -1.44 -10.91 14.58
C GLU A 321 -2.31 -10.23 13.52
N LEU A 322 -1.70 -9.66 12.49
CA LEU A 322 -2.45 -9.04 11.39
C LEU A 322 -3.19 -10.09 10.54
N ALA A 323 -2.64 -11.30 10.41
CA ALA A 323 -3.32 -12.42 9.76
C ALA A 323 -4.55 -12.87 10.57
N ALA A 324 -4.43 -12.97 11.91
CA ALA A 324 -5.55 -13.27 12.80
C ALA A 324 -6.66 -12.22 12.70
N LYS A 325 -6.29 -10.93 12.69
CA LYS A 325 -7.22 -9.82 12.46
C LYS A 325 -7.89 -9.88 11.09
N SER A 326 -7.16 -10.28 10.05
CA SER A 326 -7.74 -10.45 8.71
C SER A 326 -8.71 -11.63 8.66
N LEU A 327 -8.35 -12.74 9.31
CA LEU A 327 -9.16 -13.95 9.39
C LEU A 327 -10.49 -13.68 10.09
N SER A 328 -10.51 -12.93 11.19
CA SER A 328 -11.76 -12.63 11.91
C SER A 328 -12.79 -11.90 11.04
N GLY A 329 -12.33 -11.02 10.13
CA GLY A 329 -13.17 -10.38 9.12
C GLY A 329 -13.64 -11.35 8.03
N ILE A 330 -12.74 -12.22 7.55
CA ILE A 330 -13.04 -13.22 6.51
C ILE A 330 -14.08 -14.23 6.99
N LEU A 331 -13.97 -14.72 8.22
CA LEU A 331 -14.86 -15.72 8.82
C LEU A 331 -16.34 -15.34 8.76
N ARG A 332 -16.65 -14.03 8.73
CA ARG A 332 -18.02 -13.50 8.63
C ARG A 332 -18.66 -13.69 7.26
N CYS A 333 -17.87 -13.95 6.23
CA CYS A 333 -18.34 -13.98 4.84
C CYS A 333 -18.01 -15.28 4.10
N ILE A 334 -17.40 -16.28 4.77
CA ILE A 334 -17.14 -17.59 4.16
C ILE A 334 -18.34 -18.55 4.37
N PRO A 335 -18.45 -19.61 3.54
CA PRO A 335 -19.44 -20.66 3.74
C PRO A 335 -19.34 -21.32 5.13
N HIS A 336 -20.51 -21.70 5.68
CA HIS A 336 -20.59 -22.32 7.00
C HIS A 336 -19.80 -23.64 7.12
N SER A 337 -19.75 -24.43 6.04
CA SER A 337 -18.95 -25.67 5.96
C SER A 337 -17.46 -25.38 6.13
N ALA A 338 -16.92 -24.47 5.33
CA ALA A 338 -15.52 -24.05 5.40
C ALA A 338 -15.15 -23.48 6.79
N SER A 339 -16.04 -22.67 7.37
CA SER A 339 -15.87 -22.14 8.73
C SER A 339 -15.79 -23.25 9.78
N THR A 340 -16.67 -24.26 9.67
CA THR A 340 -16.71 -25.40 10.60
C THR A 340 -15.48 -26.28 10.50
N GLU A 341 -15.03 -26.61 9.28
CA GLU A 341 -13.81 -27.39 9.05
C GLU A 341 -12.57 -26.67 9.59
N LEU A 342 -12.47 -25.37 9.34
CA LEU A 342 -11.35 -24.56 9.82
C LEU A 342 -11.32 -24.45 11.35
N ARG A 343 -12.50 -24.29 11.98
CA ARG A 343 -12.63 -24.30 13.45
C ARG A 343 -12.17 -25.63 14.04
N ALA A 344 -12.66 -26.74 13.51
CA ALA A 344 -12.30 -28.08 13.98
C ALA A 344 -10.79 -28.33 13.82
N SER A 345 -10.20 -27.87 12.72
CA SER A 345 -8.75 -27.92 12.50
C SER A 345 -7.97 -27.17 13.59
N PHE A 346 -8.31 -25.91 13.90
CA PHE A 346 -7.59 -25.17 14.94
C PHE A 346 -7.77 -25.75 16.34
N MET A 347 -8.98 -26.22 16.68
CA MET A 347 -9.24 -26.87 17.96
C MET A 347 -8.42 -28.16 18.11
N GLY A 348 -8.41 -29.02 17.09
CA GLY A 348 -7.61 -30.25 17.09
C GLY A 348 -6.10 -29.98 17.23
N HIS A 349 -5.59 -28.95 16.55
CA HIS A 349 -4.19 -28.52 16.72
C HIS A 349 -3.89 -28.05 18.15
N ALA A 350 -4.75 -27.22 18.74
CA ALA A 350 -4.58 -26.75 20.13
C ALA A 350 -4.63 -27.91 21.14
N GLU A 351 -5.54 -28.86 20.96
CA GLU A 351 -5.62 -30.07 21.77
C GLU A 351 -4.35 -30.92 21.68
N SER A 352 -3.82 -31.14 20.47
CA SER A 352 -2.56 -31.85 20.27
C SER A 352 -1.40 -31.20 21.06
N LEU A 353 -1.28 -29.87 20.98
CA LEU A 353 -0.26 -29.11 21.72
C LEU A 353 -0.39 -29.26 23.24
N ARG A 354 -1.63 -29.33 23.74
CA ARG A 354 -1.93 -29.59 25.16
C ARG A 354 -1.53 -31.01 25.56
N HIS A 355 -1.82 -32.01 24.74
CA HIS A 355 -1.43 -33.40 24.98
C HIS A 355 0.09 -33.58 25.00
N GLU A 356 0.81 -32.96 24.06
CA GLU A 356 2.28 -32.98 24.02
C GLU A 356 2.91 -32.44 25.31
N ARG A 357 2.38 -31.34 25.85
CA ARG A 357 2.87 -30.76 27.11
C ARG A 357 2.66 -31.67 28.30
N ARG A 358 1.49 -32.29 28.40
CA ARG A 358 1.17 -33.25 29.47
C ARG A 358 2.08 -34.46 29.43
N SER A 359 2.37 -34.97 28.22
CA SER A 359 3.23 -36.14 28.03
C SER A 359 4.70 -35.85 28.32
N ARG A 360 5.23 -34.70 27.89
CA ARG A 360 6.67 -34.39 28.00
C ARG A 360 7.10 -33.84 29.35
N GLY A 361 6.18 -33.42 30.24
CA GLY A 361 6.46 -32.92 31.59
C GLY A 361 7.34 -31.65 31.68
N SER A 362 7.95 -31.23 30.57
CA SER A 362 8.90 -30.13 30.45
C SER A 362 8.34 -29.06 29.52
N ARG A 363 8.62 -27.79 29.85
CA ARG A 363 8.25 -26.65 29.00
C ARG A 363 8.97 -26.81 27.65
N PRO A 364 8.25 -26.70 26.51
CA PRO A 364 8.89 -26.78 25.21
C PRO A 364 9.97 -25.70 25.11
N SER A 365 11.11 -26.03 24.51
CA SER A 365 12.15 -25.05 24.23
C SER A 365 11.65 -24.09 23.15
N LEU A 366 11.01 -23.00 23.57
CA LEU A 366 10.63 -21.88 22.70
C LEU A 366 11.86 -21.04 22.27
N ARG A 367 12.97 -21.72 21.98
CA ARG A 367 14.20 -21.09 21.53
C ARG A 367 14.17 -20.79 20.03
N GLN A 368 13.34 -21.52 19.28
CA GLN A 368 13.21 -21.37 17.83
C GLN A 368 11.94 -20.57 17.48
N PRO A 369 12.04 -19.49 16.69
CA PRO A 369 10.90 -18.71 16.23
C PRO A 369 9.84 -19.53 15.48
N GLU A 370 10.22 -20.53 14.68
CA GLU A 370 9.24 -21.37 13.96
C GLU A 370 8.42 -22.23 14.93
N ALA A 371 9.04 -22.75 16.00
CA ALA A 371 8.34 -23.52 17.01
C ALA A 371 7.32 -22.65 17.79
N ILE A 372 7.66 -21.39 18.03
CA ILE A 372 6.72 -20.40 18.61
C ILE A 372 5.58 -20.14 17.61
N ALA A 373 5.91 -19.93 16.34
CA ALA A 373 4.92 -19.66 15.28
C ALA A 373 3.89 -20.79 15.17
N ALA A 374 4.36 -22.03 15.05
CA ALA A 374 3.50 -23.21 14.92
C ALA A 374 2.57 -23.39 16.12
N ARG A 375 3.04 -23.06 17.33
CA ARG A 375 2.23 -23.11 18.56
C ARG A 375 1.25 -21.96 18.66
N HIS A 376 1.62 -20.78 18.18
CA HIS A 376 0.81 -19.56 18.26
C HIS A 376 -0.31 -19.54 17.21
N ALA A 377 -0.07 -20.12 16.03
CA ALA A 377 -1.02 -20.15 14.92
C ALA A 377 -2.43 -20.67 15.30
N PRO A 378 -2.62 -21.83 15.96
CA PRO A 378 -3.96 -22.27 16.35
C PRO A 378 -4.61 -21.36 17.40
N VAL A 379 -3.84 -20.77 18.32
CA VAL A 379 -4.36 -19.80 19.31
C VAL A 379 -4.89 -18.55 18.61
N LEU A 380 -4.14 -18.02 17.64
CA LEU A 380 -4.56 -16.88 16.83
C LEU A 380 -5.77 -17.21 15.94
N GLY A 381 -5.83 -18.43 15.39
CA GLY A 381 -6.99 -18.91 14.64
C GLY A 381 -8.25 -18.95 15.50
N LEU A 382 -8.16 -19.50 16.71
CA LEU A 382 -9.27 -19.53 17.66
C LEU A 382 -9.66 -18.12 18.14
N GLU A 383 -8.68 -17.25 18.40
CA GLU A 383 -8.94 -15.82 18.67
C GLU A 383 -9.76 -15.20 17.53
N ALA A 384 -9.37 -15.44 16.28
CA ALA A 384 -10.09 -14.91 15.14
C ALA A 384 -11.55 -15.37 15.10
N PHE A 385 -11.83 -16.61 15.50
CA PHE A 385 -13.21 -17.11 15.68
C PHE A 385 -13.98 -16.34 16.76
N VAL A 386 -13.38 -16.15 17.94
CA VAL A 386 -14.01 -15.36 19.02
C VAL A 386 -14.33 -13.94 18.54
N LEU A 387 -13.36 -13.27 17.90
CA LEU A 387 -13.53 -11.89 17.41
C LEU A 387 -14.43 -11.77 16.17
N SER A 388 -14.72 -12.88 15.49
CA SER A 388 -15.64 -12.89 14.34
C SER A 388 -17.08 -12.64 14.76
N SER A 389 -17.46 -13.00 16.00
CA SER A 389 -18.82 -12.89 16.56
C SER A 389 -18.80 -12.04 17.84
N PRO A 390 -18.62 -10.70 17.76
CA PRO A 390 -18.44 -9.85 18.94
C PRO A 390 -19.71 -9.61 19.76
N TYR A 391 -20.90 -9.84 19.19
CA TYR A 391 -22.19 -9.53 19.81
C TYR A 391 -23.15 -10.73 19.88
N ASP A 392 -22.72 -11.88 19.36
CA ASP A 392 -23.56 -13.08 19.22
C ASP A 392 -22.89 -14.25 19.93
N VAL A 393 -23.69 -15.14 20.51
CA VAL A 393 -23.23 -16.38 21.15
C VAL A 393 -23.62 -17.58 20.29
N PRO A 394 -22.88 -17.89 19.21
CA PRO A 394 -23.18 -19.06 18.43
C PRO A 394 -22.86 -20.33 19.23
N GLN A 395 -23.57 -21.43 18.93
CA GLN A 395 -23.47 -22.71 19.66
C GLN A 395 -22.05 -23.27 19.80
N TRP A 396 -21.16 -22.91 18.87
CA TRP A 396 -19.77 -23.36 18.87
C TRP A 396 -18.82 -22.49 19.70
N LEU A 397 -19.24 -21.28 20.10
CA LEU A 397 -18.38 -20.33 20.82
C LEU A 397 -17.94 -20.86 22.19
N PRO A 398 -18.81 -21.50 23.01
CA PRO A 398 -18.38 -22.06 24.29
C PRO A 398 -17.19 -23.02 24.19
N ASP A 399 -17.23 -23.93 23.22
CA ASP A 399 -16.15 -24.91 23.00
C ASP A 399 -14.83 -24.21 22.60
N VAL A 400 -14.91 -23.18 21.76
CA VAL A 400 -13.75 -22.37 21.36
C VAL A 400 -13.16 -21.63 22.55
N LEU A 401 -13.99 -21.00 23.40
CA LEU A 401 -13.54 -20.30 24.60
C LEU A 401 -12.81 -21.23 25.57
N MET A 402 -13.34 -22.44 25.79
CA MET A 402 -12.69 -23.44 26.63
C MET A 402 -11.39 -23.96 26.03
N CYS A 403 -11.35 -24.15 24.71
CA CYS A 403 -10.14 -24.53 24.00
C CYS A 403 -9.04 -23.47 24.19
N ILE A 404 -9.36 -22.18 23.99
CA ILE A 404 -8.45 -21.05 24.21
C ILE A 404 -8.01 -20.96 25.68
N ALA A 405 -8.94 -21.02 26.63
CA ALA A 405 -8.62 -20.96 28.06
C ALA A 405 -7.67 -22.08 28.50
N SER A 406 -7.78 -23.26 27.89
CA SER A 406 -6.88 -24.39 28.14
C SER A 406 -5.40 -24.10 27.76
N MET A 407 -5.17 -23.07 26.94
CA MET A 407 -3.86 -22.61 26.49
C MET A 407 -3.28 -21.46 27.34
N ALA A 408 -3.98 -20.99 28.36
CA ALA A 408 -3.53 -19.89 29.24
C ALA A 408 -2.21 -20.16 29.98
N ASN A 409 -1.87 -21.44 30.17
CA ASN A 409 -0.63 -21.88 30.81
C ASN A 409 0.58 -21.91 29.87
N GLU A 410 0.41 -21.62 28.58
CA GLU A 410 1.55 -21.40 27.67
C GLU A 410 2.32 -20.13 28.09
N PRO A 411 3.62 -20.02 27.80
CA PRO A 411 4.34 -18.76 28.00
C PRO A 411 3.99 -17.74 26.89
N PRO A 412 4.37 -16.45 27.06
CA PRO A 412 4.26 -15.45 26.00
C PRO A 412 4.97 -15.89 24.70
N PRO A 413 4.44 -15.53 23.52
CA PRO A 413 3.31 -14.61 23.29
C PRO A 413 1.91 -15.25 23.44
N LEU A 414 1.80 -16.58 23.52
CA LEU A 414 0.51 -17.29 23.50
C LEU A 414 -0.40 -16.87 24.65
N LYS A 415 0.12 -16.80 25.89
CA LYS A 415 -0.65 -16.33 27.05
C LYS A 415 -1.24 -14.95 26.84
N THR A 416 -0.44 -14.04 26.26
CA THR A 416 -0.89 -12.67 25.99
C THR A 416 -2.06 -12.67 25.02
N THR A 417 -2.00 -13.47 23.96
CA THR A 417 -3.09 -13.62 22.99
C THR A 417 -4.33 -14.26 23.61
N VAL A 418 -4.17 -15.31 24.43
CA VAL A 418 -5.27 -15.97 25.15
C VAL A 418 -6.00 -14.99 26.06
N THR A 419 -5.26 -14.28 26.92
CA THR A 419 -5.84 -13.28 27.82
C THR A 419 -6.53 -12.18 27.02
N ARG A 420 -5.87 -11.64 25.97
CA ARG A 420 -6.45 -10.61 25.10
C ARG A 420 -7.76 -11.07 24.45
N ALA A 421 -7.81 -12.28 23.91
CA ALA A 421 -9.01 -12.82 23.26
C ALA A 421 -10.19 -12.94 24.25
N LEU A 422 -9.95 -13.48 25.45
CA LEU A 422 -10.99 -13.64 26.48
C LEU A 422 -11.43 -12.30 27.09
N SER A 423 -10.50 -11.35 27.27
CA SER A 423 -10.84 -10.00 27.70
C SER A 423 -11.68 -9.26 26.65
N GLU A 424 -11.34 -9.39 25.36
CA GLU A 424 -12.12 -8.79 24.27
C GLU A 424 -13.50 -9.43 24.12
N PHE A 425 -13.62 -10.75 24.29
CA PHE A 425 -14.91 -11.43 24.39
C PHE A 425 -15.79 -10.80 25.47
N LYS A 426 -15.29 -10.70 26.71
CA LYS A 426 -16.02 -10.09 27.84
C LYS A 426 -16.37 -8.62 27.61
N ARG A 427 -15.50 -7.88 26.90
CA ARG A 427 -15.70 -6.46 26.60
C ARG A 427 -16.80 -6.24 25.56
N THR A 428 -16.92 -7.15 24.59
CA THR A 428 -17.80 -6.97 23.42
C THR A 428 -19.18 -7.59 23.61
N HIS A 429 -19.29 -8.66 24.39
CA HIS A 429 -20.56 -9.30 24.69
C HIS A 429 -21.24 -8.55 25.85
N GLU A 430 -22.40 -7.96 25.57
CA GLU A 430 -23.24 -7.30 26.57
C GLU A 430 -23.69 -8.29 27.66
N GLU A 431 -24.23 -7.77 28.78
CA GLU A 431 -24.61 -8.58 29.95
C GLU A 431 -25.53 -9.78 29.58
N ALA A 432 -26.44 -9.58 28.62
CA ALA A 432 -27.31 -10.64 28.12
C ALA A 432 -26.53 -11.77 27.42
N GLY A 433 -25.55 -11.45 26.56
CA GLY A 433 -24.73 -12.46 25.88
C GLY A 433 -23.79 -13.19 26.84
N LEU A 434 -23.28 -12.50 27.86
CA LEU A 434 -22.51 -13.13 28.92
C LEU A 434 -23.36 -14.08 29.77
N HIS A 435 -24.62 -13.73 30.02
CA HIS A 435 -25.56 -14.61 30.71
C HIS A 435 -25.85 -15.87 29.89
N GLU A 436 -26.13 -15.74 28.59
CA GLU A 436 -26.35 -16.87 27.68
C GLU A 436 -25.13 -17.81 27.65
N CYS A 437 -23.91 -17.26 27.55
CA CYS A 437 -22.69 -18.05 27.65
C CYS A 437 -22.59 -18.77 29.00
N ARG A 438 -22.86 -18.08 30.11
CA ARG A 438 -22.78 -18.66 31.46
C ARG A 438 -23.73 -19.84 31.64
N GLU A 439 -24.91 -19.81 31.05
CA GLU A 439 -25.86 -20.93 31.08
C GLU A 439 -25.37 -22.16 30.30
N LEU A 440 -24.47 -21.97 29.33
CA LEU A 440 -23.86 -23.05 28.54
C LEU A 440 -22.61 -23.65 29.20
N PHE A 441 -22.09 -23.03 30.27
CA PHE A 441 -20.89 -23.48 30.98
C PHE A 441 -21.23 -24.10 32.34
N THR A 442 -20.37 -25.00 32.81
CA THR A 442 -20.32 -25.32 34.25
C THR A 442 -19.71 -24.14 35.03
N GLU A 443 -19.98 -24.06 36.34
CA GLU A 443 -19.37 -23.01 37.18
C GLU A 443 -17.84 -23.02 37.10
N GLU A 444 -17.22 -24.21 37.13
CA GLU A 444 -15.76 -24.38 36.99
C GLU A 444 -15.22 -23.85 35.66
N GLN A 445 -15.95 -24.05 34.56
CA GLN A 445 -15.56 -23.58 33.23
C GLN A 445 -15.64 -22.05 33.14
N TRP A 446 -16.71 -21.48 33.71
CA TRP A 446 -16.89 -20.05 33.75
C TRP A 446 -15.82 -19.35 34.59
N ASP A 447 -15.54 -19.87 35.78
CA ASP A 447 -14.49 -19.35 36.67
C ASP A 447 -13.12 -19.40 35.99
N ALA A 448 -12.81 -20.49 35.29
CA ALA A 448 -11.55 -20.61 34.52
C ALA A 448 -11.41 -19.52 33.44
N ILE A 449 -12.51 -19.16 32.75
CA ILE A 449 -12.50 -18.06 31.78
C ILE A 449 -12.30 -16.71 32.49
N GLN A 450 -12.96 -16.51 33.64
CA GLN A 450 -12.85 -15.28 34.42
C GLN A 450 -11.42 -15.04 34.91
N ASP A 451 -10.78 -16.04 35.49
CA ASP A 451 -9.41 -15.98 36.02
C ASP A 451 -8.38 -15.60 34.95
N VAL A 452 -8.54 -16.15 33.75
CA VAL A 452 -7.60 -15.87 32.64
C VAL A 452 -7.82 -14.47 32.06
N SER A 453 -9.07 -14.02 32.00
CA SER A 453 -9.45 -12.70 31.44
C SER A 453 -9.10 -11.50 32.34
N SER A 454 -8.95 -11.72 33.64
CA SER A 454 -8.68 -10.69 34.65
C SER A 454 -7.19 -10.44 34.90
N CYS A 455 -6.31 -11.26 34.32
CA CYS A 455 -4.85 -11.11 34.38
C CYS A 455 -4.34 -9.89 33.59
N SER A 456 -4.66 -8.67 34.01
CA SER A 456 -3.97 -7.45 33.60
C SER A 456 -2.79 -7.18 34.55
N SER A 457 -1.59 -6.91 34.03
CA SER A 457 -0.34 -6.88 34.80
C SER A 457 -0.25 -5.81 35.90
N TYR A 458 -1.22 -4.90 35.96
CA TYR A 458 -1.27 -3.77 36.90
C TYR A 458 -2.07 -4.07 38.19
N PHE A 459 -2.76 -5.22 38.26
CA PHE A 459 -3.57 -5.64 39.41
C PHE A 459 -2.85 -6.64 40.34
N ALA A 460 -1.53 -6.78 40.21
CA ALA A 460 -0.71 -7.70 41.00
C ALA A 460 0.14 -6.97 42.05
#